data_AF-A0A923SBI7-F1
#
_entry.id   AF-A0A923SBI7-F1
#
_cell.length_a   1.000
_cell.length_b   1.000
_cell.length_c   1.000
_cell.angle_alpha   90.00
_cell.angle_beta   90.00
_cell.angle_gamma   90.00
#
_symmetry.space_group_name_H-M   'P 1'
#
loop_
_entity.id
_entity.type
_entity.pdbx_description
1 polymer ?
#
loop_
_entity_poly.entity_id
_entity_poly.type
_entity_poly.pdbx_seq_one_letter_code
_entity_poly.pdbx_strand_id
1 'polypeptide(L)'
;MNELLEHPDELQRAYAMATPAARLRVIKQRLASAHGEMGSTRLVTIVSAVEALSRSLVVHAAGRPASTAEMRHKQFRHTGPVELVEEVLRLRGAGAAPQHFERDTWELFEVATRYRDLIVHECTYVGQDRHPYLIAAAEAVLRGLVELAGLEVRPKAVG
;
A
#
# COMPACT_ATOMS: atom_id res chain seq x y z
N MET A 1 8.22 25.19 -20.68
CA MET A 1 8.21 23.77 -21.09
C MET A 1 7.34 23.06 -20.06
N ASN A 2 6.08 22.77 -20.44
CA ASN A 2 5.16 21.79 -19.84
C ASN A 2 5.25 21.50 -18.32
N GLU A 3 4.57 22.30 -17.48
CA GLU A 3 4.32 21.96 -16.06
C GLU A 3 3.74 20.54 -15.91
N LEU A 4 2.91 20.10 -16.87
CA LEU A 4 2.35 18.75 -16.91
C LEU A 4 3.38 17.63 -17.14
N LEU A 5 4.56 17.91 -17.73
CA LEU A 5 5.62 16.93 -17.94
C LEU A 5 6.60 16.85 -16.77
N GLU A 6 6.80 17.92 -16.01
CA GLU A 6 7.66 17.93 -14.82
C GLU A 6 6.92 17.39 -13.59
N HIS A 7 5.59 17.54 -13.56
CA HIS A 7 4.73 17.15 -12.45
C HIS A 7 4.87 15.68 -12.00
N PRO A 8 5.00 14.66 -12.89
CA PRO A 8 5.13 13.26 -12.47
C PRO A 8 6.40 13.00 -11.64
N ASP A 9 7.54 13.57 -12.06
CA ASP A 9 8.83 13.40 -11.38
C ASP A 9 8.84 14.14 -10.04
N GLU A 10 8.25 15.35 -10.00
CA GLU A 10 8.07 16.11 -8.77
C GLU A 10 7.14 15.41 -7.78
N LEU A 11 6.03 14.86 -8.28
CA LEU A 11 5.08 14.09 -7.49
C LEU A 11 5.72 12.82 -6.94
N GLN A 12 6.54 12.14 -7.74
CA GLN A 12 7.30 10.98 -7.30
C GLN A 12 8.30 11.34 -6.21
N ARG A 13 9.03 12.47 -6.35
CA ARG A 13 9.95 12.97 -5.33
C ARG A 13 9.21 13.31 -4.04
N ALA A 14 8.07 13.99 -4.13
CA ALA A 14 7.22 14.30 -2.98
C ALA A 14 6.76 13.03 -2.25
N TYR A 15 6.38 11.98 -2.98
CA TYR A 15 5.99 10.70 -2.38
C TYR A 15 7.15 9.93 -1.78
N ALA A 16 8.34 9.98 -2.37
CA ALA A 16 9.53 9.37 -1.80
C ALA A 16 9.89 10.01 -0.44
N MET A 17 9.78 11.33 -0.34
CA MET A 17 10.11 12.10 0.86
C MET A 17 9.00 12.06 1.92
N ALA A 18 7.76 11.75 1.56
CA ALA A 18 6.65 11.67 2.50
C ALA A 18 6.84 10.54 3.52
N THR A 19 6.71 10.89 4.81
CA THR A 19 6.77 9.91 5.89
C THR A 19 5.61 8.91 5.80
N PRO A 20 5.74 7.69 6.38
CA PRO A 20 4.65 6.71 6.37
C PRO A 20 3.34 7.25 6.95
N ALA A 21 3.39 8.07 8.00
CA ALA A 21 2.20 8.70 8.59
C ALA A 21 1.54 9.71 7.62
N ALA A 22 2.33 10.53 6.92
CA ALA A 22 1.82 11.44 5.90
C ALA A 22 1.22 10.66 4.72
N ARG A 23 1.87 9.57 4.30
CA ARG A 23 1.39 8.70 3.23
C ARG A 23 0.06 8.03 3.60
N LEU A 24 -0.05 7.53 4.83
CA LEU A 24 -1.28 6.93 5.34
C LEU A 24 -2.46 7.93 5.34
N ARG A 25 -2.22 9.20 5.66
CA ARG A 25 -3.26 10.25 5.60
C ARG A 25 -3.84 10.39 4.20
N VAL A 26 -2.99 10.46 3.17
CA VAL A 26 -3.41 10.54 1.76
C VAL A 26 -4.16 9.27 1.35
N ILE A 27 -3.66 8.09 1.75
CA ILE A 27 -4.33 6.80 1.53
C ILE A 27 -5.75 6.81 2.11
N LYS A 28 -5.91 7.23 3.37
CA LYS A 28 -7.22 7.31 4.03
C LYS A 28 -8.19 8.25 3.29
N GLN A 29 -7.71 9.40 2.84
CA GLN A 29 -8.52 10.32 2.03
C GLN A 29 -8.98 9.67 0.72
N ARG A 30 -8.08 8.99 0.00
CA ARG A 30 -8.42 8.31 -1.27
C ARG A 30 -9.40 7.16 -1.06
N LEU A 31 -9.21 6.36 -0.01
CA LEU A 31 -10.12 5.26 0.32
C LEU A 31 -11.50 5.75 0.77
N ALA A 32 -11.58 6.92 1.41
CA ALA A 32 -12.87 7.54 1.75
C ALA A 32 -13.61 8.01 0.50
N SER A 33 -12.92 8.63 -0.47
CA SER A 33 -13.53 9.01 -1.76
C SER A 33 -13.99 7.80 -2.57
N ALA A 34 -13.22 6.71 -2.56
CA ALA A 34 -13.57 5.46 -3.25
C ALA A 34 -14.58 4.60 -2.47
N HIS A 35 -15.13 5.06 -1.35
CA HIS A 35 -16.08 4.27 -0.55
C HIS A 35 -17.42 4.06 -1.28
N GLY A 36 -17.83 5.02 -2.13
CA GLY A 36 -19.01 4.89 -2.99
C GLY A 36 -18.77 4.09 -4.27
N GLU A 37 -17.53 3.71 -4.55
CA GLU A 37 -17.18 2.93 -5.74
C GLU A 37 -17.25 1.43 -5.40
N MET A 38 -18.02 0.67 -6.18
CA MET A 38 -18.07 -0.79 -6.07
C MET A 38 -17.25 -1.45 -7.18
N GLY A 39 -16.73 -2.64 -6.89
CA GLY A 39 -16.09 -3.51 -7.88
C GLY A 39 -14.61 -3.19 -8.16
N SER A 40 -14.21 -3.24 -9.44
CA SER A 40 -12.81 -3.16 -9.87
C SER A 40 -12.07 -1.93 -9.36
N THR A 41 -12.70 -0.74 -9.36
CA THR A 41 -12.03 0.50 -8.94
C THR A 41 -11.66 0.48 -7.46
N ARG A 42 -12.55 -0.05 -6.62
CA ARG A 42 -12.28 -0.24 -5.19
C ARG A 42 -11.14 -1.21 -4.97
N LEU A 43 -11.15 -2.34 -5.68
CA LEU A 43 -10.09 -3.36 -5.60
C LEU A 43 -8.72 -2.78 -6.00
N VAL A 44 -8.65 -2.09 -7.14
CA VAL A 44 -7.42 -1.42 -7.61
C VAL A 44 -6.94 -0.40 -6.58
N THR A 45 -7.85 0.38 -6.01
CA THR A 45 -7.51 1.43 -5.05
C THR A 45 -6.95 0.85 -3.75
N ILE A 46 -7.55 -0.21 -3.19
CA ILE A 46 -7.07 -0.80 -1.94
C ILE A 46 -5.73 -1.53 -2.10
N VAL A 47 -5.55 -2.28 -3.19
CA VAL A 47 -4.24 -2.92 -3.48
C VAL A 47 -3.16 -1.85 -3.68
N SER A 48 -3.47 -0.77 -4.40
CA SER A 48 -2.55 0.36 -4.58
C SER A 48 -2.23 1.06 -3.26
N ALA A 49 -3.17 1.11 -2.32
CA ALA A 49 -2.94 1.63 -0.98
C ALA A 49 -1.96 0.77 -0.18
N VAL A 50 -2.12 -0.56 -0.22
CA VAL A 50 -1.18 -1.51 0.41
C VAL A 50 0.23 -1.33 -0.16
N GLU A 51 0.36 -1.29 -1.48
CA GLU A 51 1.64 -1.08 -2.15
C GLU A 51 2.29 0.26 -1.75
N ALA A 52 1.49 1.33 -1.80
CA ALA A 52 1.94 2.68 -1.48
C ALA A 52 2.41 2.83 -0.02
N LEU A 53 1.72 2.21 0.94
CA LEU A 53 2.13 2.22 2.33
C LEU A 53 3.38 1.36 2.54
N SER A 54 3.39 0.14 2.01
CA SER A 54 4.51 -0.79 2.15
C SER A 54 5.80 -0.19 1.57
N ARG A 55 5.74 0.42 0.38
CA ARG A 55 6.88 1.14 -0.21
C ARG A 55 7.39 2.25 0.71
N SER A 56 6.49 3.06 1.27
CA SER A 56 6.87 4.13 2.21
C SER A 56 7.53 3.56 3.47
N LEU A 57 7.00 2.47 4.03
CA LEU A 57 7.57 1.80 5.20
C LEU A 57 8.97 1.24 4.94
N VAL A 58 9.20 0.63 3.77
CA VAL A 58 10.53 0.15 3.36
C VAL A 58 11.49 1.33 3.18
N VAL A 59 11.10 2.37 2.46
CA VAL A 59 11.94 3.56 2.18
C VAL A 59 12.41 4.24 3.47
N HIS A 60 11.52 4.32 4.47
CA HIS A 60 11.71 5.00 5.75
C HIS A 60 11.96 4.05 6.93
N ALA A 61 12.42 2.82 6.68
CA ALA A 61 12.71 1.87 7.76
C ALA A 61 13.78 2.40 8.75
N ALA A 62 13.75 1.93 10.00
CA ALA A 62 14.68 2.41 11.03
C ALA A 62 16.16 2.23 10.64
N GLY A 63 17.01 3.16 11.07
CA GLY A 63 18.44 3.17 10.74
C GLY A 63 18.77 3.69 9.33
N ARG A 64 17.76 4.13 8.57
CA ARG A 64 17.92 4.68 7.23
C ARG A 64 17.87 6.21 7.26
N PRO A 65 18.90 6.92 6.75
CA PRO A 65 18.85 8.38 6.64
C PRO A 65 17.73 8.87 5.71
N ALA A 66 17.08 9.97 6.04
CA ALA A 66 16.05 10.59 5.20
C ALA A 66 16.61 11.06 3.85
N SER A 67 17.88 11.48 3.81
CA SER A 67 18.59 11.93 2.59
C SER A 67 18.68 10.89 1.48
N THR A 68 18.44 9.62 1.80
CA THR A 68 18.52 8.50 0.85
C THR A 68 17.14 7.97 0.45
N ALA A 69 16.05 8.62 0.90
CA ALA A 69 14.69 8.19 0.62
C ALA A 69 14.36 8.16 -0.88
N GLU A 70 14.78 9.17 -1.64
CA GLU A 70 14.56 9.21 -3.09
C GLU A 70 15.26 8.04 -3.82
N MET A 71 16.52 7.78 -3.48
CA MET A 71 17.28 6.67 -4.07
C MET A 71 16.63 5.33 -3.76
N ARG A 72 16.20 5.09 -2.51
CA ARG A 72 15.49 3.85 -2.15
C ARG A 72 14.14 3.76 -2.83
N HIS A 73 13.40 4.86 -2.93
CA HIS A 73 12.12 4.86 -3.63
C HIS A 73 12.31 4.46 -5.11
N LYS A 74 13.38 4.92 -5.76
CA LYS A 74 13.76 4.47 -7.12
C LYS A 74 14.10 2.98 -7.17
N GLN A 75 14.79 2.42 -6.17
CA GLN A 75 15.09 0.98 -6.10
C GLN A 75 13.83 0.12 -5.96
N PHE A 76 12.87 0.54 -5.15
CA PHE A 76 11.62 -0.21 -4.88
C PHE A 76 10.45 0.19 -5.79
N ARG A 77 10.68 0.98 -6.84
CA ARG A 77 9.61 1.53 -7.69
C ARG A 77 8.87 0.45 -8.49
N HIS A 78 9.58 -0.62 -8.85
CA HIS A 78 9.07 -1.73 -9.66
C HIS A 78 8.77 -2.97 -8.82
N THR A 79 8.94 -2.88 -7.50
CA THR A 79 8.61 -3.95 -6.58
C THR A 79 7.10 -3.98 -6.38
N GLY A 80 6.49 -5.16 -6.54
CA GLY A 80 5.07 -5.38 -6.38
C GLY A 80 4.61 -5.33 -4.92
N PRO A 81 3.29 -5.33 -4.67
CA PRO A 81 2.74 -5.23 -3.32
C PRO A 81 3.14 -6.41 -2.44
N VAL A 82 3.16 -7.63 -3.00
CA VAL A 82 3.47 -8.87 -2.27
C VAL A 82 4.88 -8.79 -1.70
N GLU A 83 5.87 -8.53 -2.55
CA GLU A 83 7.28 -8.46 -2.17
C GLU A 83 7.56 -7.27 -1.24
N LEU A 84 6.86 -6.15 -1.44
CA LEU A 84 6.97 -5.01 -0.55
C LEU A 84 6.46 -5.32 0.86
N VAL A 85 5.33 -6.03 0.99
CA VAL A 85 4.79 -6.43 2.30
C VAL A 85 5.75 -7.38 3.00
N GLU A 86 6.27 -8.38 2.30
CA GLU A 86 7.27 -9.30 2.87
C GLU A 86 8.54 -8.57 3.33
N GLU A 87 9.04 -7.61 2.54
CA GLU A 87 10.18 -6.79 2.92
C GLU A 87 9.89 -5.94 4.17
N VAL A 88 8.67 -5.40 4.31
CA VAL A 88 8.25 -4.72 5.55
C VAL A 88 8.30 -5.68 6.74
N LEU A 89 7.72 -6.87 6.63
CA LEU A 89 7.71 -7.87 7.70
C LEU A 89 9.13 -8.24 8.13
N ARG A 90 10.01 -8.50 7.15
CA ARG A 90 11.42 -8.81 7.37
C ARG A 90 12.14 -7.67 8.09
N LEU A 91 11.96 -6.43 7.65
CA LEU A 91 12.58 -5.25 8.28
C LEU A 91 12.07 -4.99 9.71
N ARG A 92 10.88 -5.49 10.05
CA ARG A 92 10.26 -5.36 11.37
C ARG A 92 10.49 -6.57 12.27
N GLY A 93 11.17 -7.62 11.78
CA GLY A 93 11.38 -8.86 12.52
C GLY A 93 10.09 -9.65 12.77
N ALA A 94 9.07 -9.46 11.94
CA ALA A 94 7.83 -10.23 12.00
C ALA A 94 7.99 -11.60 11.30
N GLY A 95 7.03 -12.50 11.52
CA GLY A 95 6.94 -13.78 10.81
C GLY A 95 6.67 -13.61 9.31
N ALA A 96 6.72 -14.72 8.56
CA ALA A 96 6.39 -14.71 7.14
C ALA A 96 4.93 -14.26 6.91
N ALA A 97 4.62 -13.72 5.73
CA ALA A 97 3.32 -13.13 5.46
C ALA A 97 2.12 -14.07 5.71
N PRO A 98 2.14 -15.36 5.31
CA PRO A 98 1.04 -16.29 5.62
C PRO A 98 0.86 -16.57 7.12
N GLN A 99 1.89 -16.34 7.94
CA GLN A 99 1.83 -16.51 9.39
C GLN A 99 1.35 -15.23 10.06
N HIS A 100 1.75 -14.07 9.55
CA HIS A 100 1.39 -12.78 10.11
C HIS A 100 -0.05 -12.36 9.79
N PHE A 101 -0.52 -12.62 8.56
CA PHE A 101 -1.85 -12.20 8.10
C PHE A 101 -2.89 -13.33 8.09
N GLU A 102 -2.55 -14.53 8.55
CA GLU A 102 -3.26 -15.79 8.27
C GLU A 102 -3.14 -16.23 6.80
N ARG A 103 -3.09 -17.54 6.58
CA ARG A 103 -2.78 -18.12 5.26
C ARG A 103 -3.82 -17.73 4.21
N ASP A 104 -5.10 -17.93 4.52
CA ASP A 104 -6.20 -17.71 3.57
C ASP A 104 -6.31 -16.23 3.16
N THR A 105 -6.15 -15.31 4.13
CA THR A 105 -6.11 -13.87 3.88
C THR A 105 -4.94 -13.49 2.97
N TRP A 106 -3.76 -14.07 3.22
CA TRP A 106 -2.57 -13.80 2.41
C TRP A 106 -2.73 -14.32 0.99
N GLU A 107 -3.19 -15.56 0.80
CA GLU A 107 -3.45 -16.14 -0.53
C GLU A 107 -4.48 -15.31 -1.31
N LEU A 108 -5.56 -14.85 -0.66
CA LEU A 108 -6.54 -13.95 -1.28
C LEU A 108 -5.94 -12.59 -1.65
N PHE A 109 -5.02 -12.07 -0.85
CA PHE A 109 -4.31 -10.84 -1.19
C PHE A 109 -3.38 -11.03 -2.39
N GLU A 110 -2.65 -12.15 -2.48
CA GLU A 110 -1.85 -12.50 -3.67
C GLU A 110 -2.71 -12.62 -4.94
N VAL A 111 -3.94 -13.13 -4.82
CA VAL A 111 -4.89 -13.16 -5.93
C VAL A 111 -5.41 -11.74 -6.25
N ALA A 112 -5.66 -10.92 -5.25
CA ALA A 112 -6.10 -9.53 -5.42
C ALA A 112 -5.06 -8.68 -6.18
N THR A 113 -3.75 -8.88 -5.94
CA THR A 113 -2.69 -8.19 -6.68
C THR A 113 -2.69 -8.56 -8.16
N ARG A 114 -2.82 -9.86 -8.48
CA ARG A 114 -2.94 -10.33 -9.87
C ARG A 114 -4.16 -9.76 -10.58
N TYR A 115 -5.30 -9.69 -9.88
CA TYR A 115 -6.50 -9.07 -10.45
C TYR A 115 -6.34 -7.57 -10.69
N ARG A 116 -5.70 -6.84 -9.77
CA ARG A 116 -5.37 -5.43 -9.98
C ARG A 116 -4.54 -5.25 -11.26
N ASP A 117 -3.53 -6.09 -11.46
CA ASP A 117 -2.65 -6.01 -12.63
C ASP A 117 -3.41 -6.32 -13.92
N LEU A 118 -4.27 -7.35 -13.94
CA LEU A 118 -5.15 -7.65 -15.08
C LEU A 118 -6.10 -6.48 -15.39
N ILE A 119 -6.78 -5.92 -14.39
CA ILE A 119 -7.69 -4.79 -14.58
C ILE A 119 -6.96 -3.60 -15.23
N VAL A 120 -5.76 -3.28 -14.72
CA VAL A 120 -4.99 -2.11 -15.16
C VAL A 120 -4.34 -2.33 -16.53
N HIS A 121 -3.73 -3.49 -16.77
CA HIS A 121 -2.93 -3.74 -17.97
C HIS A 121 -3.72 -4.31 -19.14
N GLU A 122 -4.74 -5.12 -18.86
CA GLU A 122 -5.59 -5.74 -19.88
C GLU A 122 -6.92 -5.01 -20.07
N CYS A 123 -7.15 -3.90 -19.35
CA CYS A 123 -8.38 -3.12 -19.40
C CYS A 123 -9.64 -3.99 -19.20
N THR A 124 -9.57 -4.91 -18.24
CA THR A 124 -10.61 -5.91 -17.98
C THR A 124 -11.36 -5.66 -16.66
N TYR A 125 -12.39 -6.46 -16.41
CA TYR A 125 -13.15 -6.43 -15.16
C TYR A 125 -13.19 -7.82 -14.50
N VAL A 126 -13.46 -7.83 -13.19
CA VAL A 126 -13.61 -9.05 -12.41
C VAL A 126 -15.10 -9.27 -12.13
N GLY A 127 -15.53 -10.54 -12.08
CA GLY A 127 -16.88 -10.91 -11.67
C GLY A 127 -17.25 -10.28 -10.32
N GLN A 128 -18.47 -9.76 -10.22
CA GLN A 128 -18.94 -9.02 -9.04
C GLN A 128 -18.93 -9.86 -7.76
N ASP A 129 -19.07 -11.18 -7.88
CA ASP A 129 -19.05 -12.18 -6.81
C ASP A 129 -17.69 -12.29 -6.09
N ARG A 130 -16.59 -11.92 -6.76
CA ARG A 130 -15.23 -12.08 -6.22
C ARG A 130 -14.74 -10.85 -5.46
N HIS A 131 -15.23 -9.66 -5.81
CA HIS A 131 -14.75 -8.40 -5.23
C HIS A 131 -14.79 -8.35 -3.69
N PRO A 132 -15.85 -8.79 -3.00
CA PRO A 132 -15.91 -8.67 -1.54
C PRO A 132 -14.74 -9.35 -0.83
N TYR A 133 -14.39 -10.57 -1.26
CA TYR A 133 -13.31 -11.36 -0.64
C TYR A 133 -11.92 -10.75 -0.91
N LEU A 134 -11.68 -10.31 -2.16
CA LEU A 134 -10.40 -9.71 -2.55
C LEU A 134 -10.18 -8.35 -1.88
N ILE A 135 -11.23 -7.53 -1.78
CA ILE A 135 -11.18 -6.24 -1.09
C ILE A 135 -10.96 -6.47 0.40
N ALA A 136 -11.69 -7.39 1.04
CA ALA A 136 -11.55 -7.68 2.46
C ALA A 136 -10.13 -8.13 2.83
N ALA A 137 -9.52 -9.00 2.01
CA ALA A 137 -8.14 -9.44 2.21
C ALA A 137 -7.14 -8.28 2.09
N ALA A 138 -7.26 -7.44 1.06
CA ALA A 138 -6.40 -6.27 0.90
C ALA A 138 -6.57 -5.24 2.03
N GLU A 139 -7.80 -5.06 2.54
CA GLU A 139 -8.06 -4.21 3.70
C GLU A 139 -7.46 -4.78 4.98
N ALA A 140 -7.50 -6.10 5.19
CA ALA A 140 -6.87 -6.76 6.31
C ALA A 140 -5.34 -6.59 6.28
N VAL A 141 -4.72 -6.79 5.12
CA VAL A 141 -3.28 -6.54 4.95
C VAL A 141 -2.93 -5.07 5.21
N LEU A 142 -3.72 -4.12 4.69
CA LEU A 142 -3.50 -2.70 4.95
C LEU A 142 -3.57 -2.36 6.45
N ARG A 143 -4.57 -2.90 7.16
CA ARG A 143 -4.70 -2.71 8.61
C ARG A 143 -3.52 -3.28 9.38
N GLY A 144 -3.12 -4.52 9.09
CA GLY A 144 -1.98 -5.13 9.76
C GLY A 144 -0.67 -4.36 9.51
N LEU A 145 -0.46 -3.79 8.33
CA LEU A 145 0.69 -2.89 8.09
C LEU A 145 0.64 -1.61 8.93
N VAL A 146 -0.54 -1.01 9.10
CA VAL A 146 -0.74 0.18 9.93
C VAL A 146 -0.44 -0.12 11.40
N GLU A 147 -0.93 -1.25 11.89
CA GLU A 147 -0.70 -1.74 13.26
C GLU A 147 0.78 -2.07 13.49
N LEU A 148 1.39 -2.87 12.60
CA LEU A 148 2.81 -3.24 12.66
C LEU A 148 3.74 -2.02 12.65
N ALA A 149 3.36 -0.97 11.92
CA ALA A 149 4.11 0.27 11.84
C ALA A 149 3.83 1.24 13.00
N GLY A 150 2.87 0.94 13.88
CA GLY A 150 2.47 1.82 14.98
C GLY A 150 1.88 3.15 14.50
N LEU A 151 1.18 3.15 13.36
CA LEU A 151 0.64 4.37 12.73
C LEU A 151 -0.77 4.74 13.20
N GLU A 152 -1.36 3.98 14.12
CA GLU A 152 -2.64 4.32 14.71
C GLU A 152 -2.50 5.47 15.72
N VAL A 153 -3.28 6.54 15.51
CA VAL A 153 -3.41 7.62 16.48
C VAL A 153 -4.32 7.11 17.59
N ARG A 154 -3.75 6.72 18.74
CA ARG A 154 -4.55 6.74 19.98
C ARG A 154 -4.96 8.19 20.23
N PRO A 155 -6.25 8.54 20.36
CA PRO A 155 -6.61 9.82 20.94
C PRO A 155 -5.95 9.87 22.32
N LYS A 156 -5.21 10.95 22.61
CA LYS A 156 -4.73 11.22 23.97
C LYS A 156 -5.97 11.19 24.86
N ALA A 157 -6.00 10.29 25.84
CA ALA A 157 -6.96 10.37 26.92
C ALA A 157 -6.81 11.76 27.54
N VAL A 158 -7.84 12.58 27.40
CA VAL A 158 -7.95 13.83 28.15
C VAL A 158 -8.23 13.38 29.59
N GLY A 159 -7.19 13.46 30.42
CA GLY A 159 -7.31 13.33 31.87
C GLY A 159 -7.84 14.60 32.50
#